data_AF-A0A3N0BT16-F1
#
_entry.id   AF-A0A3N0BT16-F1
#
_cell.length_a   1.000
_cell.length_b   1.000
_cell.length_c   1.000
_cell.angle_alpha   90.00
_cell.angle_beta   90.00
_cell.angle_gamma   90.00
#
_symmetry.space_group_name_H-M   'P 1'
#
loop_
_entity.id
_entity.type
_entity.pdbx_description
1 polymer ?
#
loop_
_entity_poly.entity_id
_entity_poly.type
_entity_poly.pdbx_seq_one_letter_code
_entity_poly.pdbx_strand_id
1 'polypeptide(L)'
;MKTDLVEIFQTIRASLQPYAARGYTVKENSETNYVLVSEKNVIENDGKTTERFFVGIFINAANVDVQLHTSEFESAQDLVEFGDDKKGFSISELDEDQLKEIETFIEIIHTHFKEKGWV
;
A
#
# COMPACT_ATOMS: atom_id res chain seq x y z
N MET A 1 -22.38 6.34 -12.97
CA MET A 1 -22.55 6.70 -11.54
C MET A 1 -21.18 7.08 -11.04
N LYS A 2 -21.05 8.13 -10.22
CA LYS A 2 -19.79 8.42 -9.55
C LYS A 2 -19.63 7.35 -8.47
N THR A 3 -18.62 6.49 -8.57
CA THR A 3 -18.35 5.44 -7.57
C THR A 3 -18.11 6.10 -6.21
N ASP A 4 -18.69 5.55 -5.14
CA ASP A 4 -18.48 6.08 -3.78
C ASP A 4 -17.01 5.86 -3.39
N LEU A 5 -16.36 6.88 -2.80
CA LEU A 5 -14.98 6.76 -2.31
C LEU A 5 -14.85 5.64 -1.27
N VAL A 6 -15.89 5.41 -0.48
CA VAL A 6 -15.94 4.29 0.47
C VAL A 6 -15.93 2.96 -0.30
N GLU A 7 -16.66 2.85 -1.40
CA GLU A 7 -16.71 1.62 -2.21
C GLU A 7 -15.37 1.35 -2.90
N ILE A 8 -14.72 2.38 -3.45
CA ILE A 8 -13.36 2.29 -4.01
C ILE A 8 -12.39 1.81 -2.92
N PHE A 9 -12.41 2.46 -1.75
CA PHE A 9 -11.56 2.12 -0.62
C PHE A 9 -11.78 0.68 -0.16
N GLN A 10 -13.02 0.23 0.03
CA GLN A 10 -13.31 -1.12 0.49
C GLN A 10 -12.91 -2.17 -0.55
N THR A 11 -13.08 -1.89 -1.83
CA THR A 11 -12.65 -2.77 -2.93
C THR A 11 -11.14 -2.99 -2.89
N ILE A 12 -10.34 -1.91 -2.83
CA ILE A 12 -8.87 -2.02 -2.78
C ILE A 12 -8.43 -2.60 -1.43
N ARG A 13 -9.10 -2.25 -0.32
CA ARG A 13 -8.81 -2.83 0.99
C ARG A 13 -8.96 -4.35 0.98
N ALA A 14 -10.00 -4.86 0.32
CA ALA A 14 -10.23 -6.30 0.23
C ALA A 14 -9.08 -7.03 -0.49
N SER A 15 -8.48 -6.42 -1.52
CA SER A 15 -7.31 -7.02 -2.21
C SER A 15 -6.04 -6.99 -1.36
N LEU A 16 -5.95 -6.09 -0.38
CA LEU A 16 -4.83 -5.99 0.57
C LEU A 16 -4.91 -6.96 1.76
N GLN A 17 -6.12 -7.31 2.21
CA GLN A 17 -6.32 -8.16 3.39
C GLN A 17 -5.52 -9.48 3.38
N PRO A 18 -5.39 -10.21 2.25
CA PRO A 18 -4.59 -11.44 2.21
C PRO A 18 -3.13 -11.26 2.60
N TYR A 19 -2.55 -10.05 2.43
CA TYR A 19 -1.15 -9.80 2.75
C TYR A 19 -0.87 -9.81 4.25
N ALA A 20 -1.85 -9.57 5.12
CA ALA A 20 -1.66 -9.74 6.57
C ALA A 20 -1.24 -11.19 6.92
N ALA A 21 -1.81 -12.18 6.24
CA ALA A 21 -1.43 -13.58 6.40
C ALA A 21 -0.08 -13.93 5.71
N ARG A 22 0.44 -13.02 4.87
CA ARG A 22 1.72 -13.17 4.15
C ARG A 22 2.90 -12.52 4.87
N GLY A 23 2.74 -12.15 6.15
CA GLY A 23 3.82 -11.64 7.00
C GLY A 23 3.83 -10.13 7.23
N TYR A 24 2.79 -9.42 6.82
CA TYR A 24 2.63 -7.99 7.10
C TYR A 24 1.72 -7.76 8.31
N THR A 25 2.01 -6.69 9.05
CA THR A 25 1.22 -6.25 10.21
C THR A 25 0.32 -5.09 9.79
N VAL A 26 -0.94 -5.13 10.24
CA VAL A 26 -1.88 -4.03 10.06
C VAL A 26 -1.55 -2.93 11.07
N LYS A 27 -0.94 -1.85 10.59
CA LYS A 27 -0.57 -0.69 11.42
C LYS A 27 -1.74 0.24 11.67
N GLU A 28 -2.53 0.49 10.63
CA GLU A 28 -3.77 1.27 10.71
C GLU A 28 -4.92 0.50 10.08
N ASN A 29 -6.09 0.59 10.72
CA ASN A 29 -7.32 -0.01 10.26
C ASN A 29 -8.51 0.82 10.75
N SER A 30 -9.06 1.62 9.85
CA SER A 30 -10.22 2.46 10.10
C SER A 30 -11.15 2.43 8.89
N GLU A 31 -12.20 3.26 8.93
CA GLU A 31 -13.14 3.44 7.82
C GLU A 31 -12.51 4.19 6.65
N THR A 32 -11.44 4.96 6.88
CA THR A 32 -10.81 5.82 5.86
C THR A 32 -9.36 5.49 5.59
N ASN A 33 -8.68 4.73 6.46
CA ASN A 33 -7.27 4.38 6.33
C ASN A 33 -7.06 2.87 6.56
N TYR A 34 -6.19 2.27 5.76
CA TYR A 34 -5.69 0.92 5.99
C TYR A 34 -4.22 0.83 5.58
N VAL A 35 -3.35 0.44 6.51
CA VAL A 35 -1.89 0.44 6.31
C VAL A 35 -1.29 -0.89 6.72
N LEU A 36 -0.49 -1.46 5.82
CA LEU A 36 0.32 -2.65 6.05
C LEU A 36 1.80 -2.26 6.13
N VAL A 37 2.48 -2.81 7.14
CA VAL A 37 3.92 -2.64 7.37
C VAL A 37 4.56 -4.02 7.56
N SER A 38 5.87 -4.10 7.35
CA SER A 38 6.66 -5.24 7.79
C SER A 38 7.47 -4.92 9.05
N GLU A 39 7.48 -5.86 9.98
CA GLU A 39 8.24 -5.80 11.23
C GLU A 39 9.48 -6.73 11.21
N LYS A 40 9.74 -7.42 10.10
CA LYS A 40 10.83 -8.41 9.99
C LYS A 40 12.20 -7.76 9.76
N ASN A 41 13.25 -8.36 10.32
CA ASN A 41 14.65 -7.89 10.28
C ASN A 41 14.86 -6.46 10.82
N VAL A 42 13.91 -6.00 11.63
CA VAL A 42 14.01 -4.76 12.38
C VAL A 42 14.74 -5.07 13.69
N ILE A 43 16.04 -4.75 13.76
CA ILE A 43 16.84 -4.93 14.97
C ILE A 43 16.79 -3.62 15.76
N GLU A 44 16.38 -3.68 17.03
CA GLU A 44 16.54 -2.56 17.96
C GLU A 44 17.48 -2.92 19.11
N ASN A 45 18.51 -2.10 19.30
CA ASN A 45 19.29 -2.04 20.54
C ASN A 45 18.87 -0.84 21.44
N ASP A 46 17.82 -0.07 21.08
CA ASP A 46 17.43 1.19 21.76
C ASP A 46 15.91 1.52 21.76
N GLY A 47 15.03 0.54 21.58
CA GLY A 47 13.59 0.72 21.86
C GLY A 47 12.81 1.75 21.00
N LYS A 48 13.14 1.91 19.72
CA LYS A 48 12.35 2.70 18.75
C LYS A 48 11.92 1.87 17.55
N THR A 49 10.60 1.71 17.39
CA THR A 49 9.95 1.04 16.26
C THR A 49 10.51 1.51 14.92
N THR A 50 11.09 0.60 14.12
CA THR A 50 11.36 0.88 12.70
C THR A 50 10.72 -0.16 11.81
N GLU A 51 9.39 -0.19 11.80
CA GLU A 51 8.60 -0.91 10.81
C GLU A 51 8.84 -0.36 9.40
N ARG A 52 8.81 -1.24 8.39
CA ARG A 52 8.95 -0.83 6.99
C ARG A 52 7.56 -0.71 6.36
N PHE A 53 7.22 0.47 5.89
CA PHE A 53 6.00 0.70 5.12
C PHE A 53 5.95 -0.22 3.89
N PHE A 54 4.83 -0.89 3.65
CA PHE A 54 4.62 -1.73 2.47
C PHE A 54 3.59 -1.09 1.53
N VAL A 55 2.36 -0.92 2.02
CA VAL A 55 1.25 -0.29 1.28
C VAL A 55 0.27 0.36 2.24
N GLY A 56 -0.31 1.47 1.82
CA GLY A 56 -1.35 2.18 2.55
C GLY A 56 -2.42 2.71 1.61
N ILE A 57 -3.67 2.66 2.06
CA ILE A 57 -4.80 3.26 1.35
C ILE A 57 -5.52 4.27 2.24
N PHE A 58 -5.86 5.43 1.66
CA PHE A 58 -6.38 6.60 2.41
C PHE A 58 -7.50 7.28 1.61
N ILE A 59 -8.65 7.52 2.24
CA ILE A 59 -9.67 8.40 1.67
C ILE A 59 -9.27 9.85 1.97
N ASN A 60 -8.94 10.61 0.93
CA ASN A 60 -8.51 12.00 1.01
C ASN A 60 -9.39 12.91 0.17
N ALA A 61 -10.28 13.67 0.84
CA ALA A 61 -11.18 14.66 0.28
C ALA A 61 -12.03 14.17 -0.92
N ALA A 62 -11.44 14.09 -2.11
CA ALA A 62 -12.10 13.71 -3.36
C ALA A 62 -11.59 12.39 -3.97
N ASN A 63 -10.55 11.78 -3.41
CA ASN A 63 -9.88 10.60 -3.97
C ASN A 63 -9.61 9.52 -2.91
N VAL A 64 -9.32 8.31 -3.39
CA VAL A 64 -8.66 7.26 -2.62
C VAL A 64 -7.20 7.19 -3.08
N ASP A 65 -6.28 7.46 -2.16
CA ASP A 65 -4.86 7.37 -2.41
C ASP A 65 -4.35 5.98 -2.06
N VAL A 66 -3.68 5.34 -3.00
CA VAL A 66 -2.95 4.08 -2.82
C VAL A 66 -1.47 4.40 -2.81
N GLN A 67 -0.86 4.34 -1.64
CA GLN A 67 0.55 4.62 -1.43
C GLN A 67 1.34 3.30 -1.37
N LEU A 68 2.39 3.21 -2.16
CA LEU A 68 3.22 2.03 -2.33
C LEU A 68 4.67 2.33 -1.94
N HIS A 69 5.34 1.36 -1.31
CA HIS A 69 6.76 1.48 -0.98
C HIS A 69 7.64 1.41 -2.23
N THR A 70 8.40 2.46 -2.50
CA THR A 70 9.18 2.66 -3.74
C THR A 70 10.64 3.01 -3.51
N SER A 71 11.16 2.96 -2.27
CA SER A 71 12.54 3.41 -1.95
C SER A 71 13.63 2.74 -2.78
N GLU A 72 13.39 1.51 -3.24
CA GLU A 72 14.36 0.69 -3.96
C GLU A 72 13.86 0.19 -5.32
N PHE A 73 12.73 0.71 -5.81
CA PHE A 73 12.25 0.38 -7.15
C PHE A 73 11.74 1.63 -7.87
N GLU A 74 12.28 1.88 -9.06
CA GLU A 74 11.74 2.89 -9.96
C GLU A 74 10.55 2.28 -10.70
N SER A 75 9.37 2.89 -10.57
CA SER A 75 8.25 2.58 -11.45
C SER A 75 8.52 3.18 -12.83
N ALA A 76 8.36 2.39 -13.89
CA ALA A 76 8.41 2.90 -15.27
C ALA A 76 7.19 3.79 -15.63
N GLN A 77 6.20 3.87 -14.74
CA GLN A 77 5.00 4.69 -14.87
C GLN A 77 5.07 5.97 -14.04
N ASP A 78 4.34 6.98 -14.50
CA ASP A 78 4.10 8.25 -13.82
C ASP A 78 3.16 8.05 -12.61
N LEU A 79 3.71 7.52 -11.52
CA LEU A 79 3.02 7.42 -10.23
C LEU A 79 3.03 8.77 -9.49
N VAL A 80 1.97 9.05 -8.73
CA VAL A 80 1.87 10.23 -7.87
C VAL A 80 2.82 10.08 -6.69
N GLU A 81 3.60 11.12 -6.39
CA GLU A 81 4.48 11.16 -5.21
C GLU A 81 3.70 11.57 -3.95
N PHE A 82 3.83 10.78 -2.88
CA PHE A 82 3.13 11.00 -1.61
C PHE A 82 4.08 11.35 -0.45
N GLY A 83 5.39 11.37 -0.68
CA GLY A 83 6.42 11.66 0.32
C GLY A 83 7.58 10.67 0.24
N ASP A 84 8.47 10.71 1.24
CA ASP A 84 9.68 9.89 1.29
C ASP A 84 9.36 8.41 1.02
N ASP A 85 9.97 7.90 -0.05
CA ASP A 85 9.87 6.52 -0.51
C ASP A 85 8.47 6.00 -0.85
N LYS A 86 7.49 6.91 -1.05
CA LYS A 86 6.10 6.54 -1.35
C LYS A 86 5.63 7.16 -2.65
N LYS A 87 5.22 6.31 -3.58
CA LYS A 87 4.48 6.71 -4.78
C LYS A 87 3.25 5.83 -4.97
N GLY A 88 2.35 6.19 -5.87
CA GLY A 88 1.26 5.29 -6.25
C GLY A 88 0.15 6.00 -7.00
N PHE A 89 -1.09 5.75 -6.60
CA PHE A 89 -2.28 6.14 -7.33
C PHE A 89 -3.14 7.10 -6.51
N SER A 90 -3.76 8.08 -7.15
CA SER A 90 -4.82 8.92 -6.58
C SER A 90 -6.07 8.73 -7.42
N ILE A 91 -7.07 8.05 -6.86
CA ILE A 91 -8.17 7.43 -7.61
C ILE A 91 -9.49 8.14 -7.27
N SER A 92 -10.13 8.77 -8.27
CA SER A 92 -11.47 9.36 -8.14
C SER A 92 -12.59 8.44 -8.64
N GLU A 93 -12.24 7.50 -9.52
CA GLU A 93 -13.10 6.49 -10.13
C GLU A 93 -12.25 5.22 -10.29
N LEU A 94 -12.84 4.04 -10.08
CA LEU A 94 -12.15 2.76 -10.16
C LEU A 94 -12.82 1.88 -11.20
N ASP A 95 -12.07 1.49 -12.23
CA ASP A 95 -12.43 0.43 -13.15
C ASP A 95 -11.62 -0.86 -12.91
N GLU A 96 -11.97 -1.93 -13.63
CA GLU A 96 -11.29 -3.22 -13.48
C GLU A 96 -9.81 -3.19 -13.89
N ASP A 97 -9.44 -2.35 -14.85
CA ASP A 97 -8.08 -2.31 -15.36
C ASP A 97 -7.18 -1.57 -14.37
N GLN A 98 -7.67 -0.48 -13.77
CA GLN A 98 -7.01 0.22 -12.67
C GLN A 98 -6.86 -0.68 -11.44
N LEU A 99 -7.90 -1.44 -11.07
CA LEU A 99 -7.79 -2.37 -9.94
C LEU A 99 -6.71 -3.43 -10.18
N LYS A 100 -6.68 -4.04 -11.38
CA LYS A 100 -5.66 -5.03 -11.75
C LYS A 100 -4.26 -4.42 -11.76
N GLU A 101 -4.12 -3.18 -12.21
CA GLU A 101 -2.85 -2.45 -12.21
C GLU A 101 -2.35 -2.26 -10.78
N ILE A 102 -3.20 -1.76 -9.87
CA ILE A 102 -2.88 -1.61 -8.44
C ILE A 102 -2.44 -2.94 -7.83
N GLU A 103 -3.21 -4.01 -8.03
CA GLU A 103 -2.89 -5.35 -7.54
C GLU A 103 -1.54 -5.87 -8.08
N THR A 104 -1.24 -5.58 -9.35
CA THR A 104 0.03 -5.94 -9.98
C THR A 104 1.20 -5.25 -9.31
N PHE A 105 1.09 -3.93 -9.07
CA PHE A 105 2.15 -3.20 -8.36
C PHE A 105 2.36 -3.70 -6.93
N ILE A 106 1.28 -4.00 -6.22
CA ILE A 106 1.37 -4.55 -4.85
C ILE A 106 2.12 -5.89 -4.86
N GLU A 107 1.83 -6.79 -5.81
CA GLU A 107 2.53 -8.08 -5.91
C GLU A 107 3.99 -7.93 -6.34
N ILE A 108 4.32 -6.96 -7.21
CA ILE A 108 5.70 -6.61 -7.57
C ILE A 108 6.49 -6.21 -6.32
N ILE A 109 5.92 -5.30 -5.52
CA ILE A 109 6.56 -4.82 -4.29
C ILE A 109 6.67 -5.96 -3.28
N HIS A 110 5.64 -6.79 -3.15
CA HIS A 110 5.71 -7.95 -2.27
C HIS A 110 6.83 -8.92 -2.65
N THR A 111 6.98 -9.18 -3.96
CA THR A 111 8.07 -10.01 -4.49
C THR A 111 9.42 -9.40 -4.11
N HIS A 112 9.58 -8.08 -4.26
CA HIS A 112 10.79 -7.38 -3.84
C HIS A 112 11.05 -7.52 -2.33
N PHE A 113 10.03 -7.36 -1.48
CA PHE A 113 10.16 -7.55 -0.03
C PHE A 113 10.63 -8.96 0.31
N LYS A 114 10.11 -9.99 -0.39
CA LYS A 114 10.54 -11.37 -0.20
C LYS A 114 11.99 -11.58 -0.60
N GLU A 115 12.41 -11.06 -1.76
CA GLU A 115 13.79 -11.16 -2.24
C GLU A 115 14.80 -10.54 -1.26
N LYS A 116 14.40 -9.45 -0.60
CA LYS A 116 15.20 -8.77 0.44
C LYS A 116 15.09 -9.44 1.82
N GLY A 117 14.23 -10.45 1.96
CA GLY A 117 13.93 -11.09 3.23
C GLY A 117 13.19 -10.20 4.23
N TRP A 118 12.64 -9.07 3.77
CA TRP A 118 11.89 -8.12 4.59
C TRP A 118 10.48 -8.60 4.93
N VAL A 119 10.02 -9.71 4.39
CA VAL A 119 8.79 -10.40 4.80
C VAL A 119 9.01 -11.91 4.81
#